data_AF-A0A9P9P0Y6-F1
#
_entry.id   AF-A0A9P9P0Y6-F1
#
_cell.length_a   1.000
_cell.length_b   1.000
_cell.length_c   1.000
_cell.angle_alpha   90.00
_cell.angle_beta   90.00
_cell.angle_gamma   90.00
#
_symmetry.space_group_name_H-M   'P 1'
#
loop_
_entity.id
_entity.type
_entity.pdbx_description
1 polymer ?
#
loop_
_entity_poly.entity_id
_entity_poly.type
_entity_poly.pdbx_seq_one_letter_code
_entity_poly.pdbx_strand_id
1 'polypeptide(L)'
;MLKPSAFARLFLIEPKTAVRRSSCLAYSTVASLGQSKHGRNLHTRTAIALRSTGYQLLTVQRENRTQKRNMSTPADHKPLKNPPKTPPVPRPSASVLLISPTNQILLLRRVSKASSFASAHVFPGGALSKTHDGKIPDVDDPGRHQDGPAYRLAAVRETFEESGILLAKSKKTGKLFTEISDEEREEGRKAVHAGKVKMGELLEKWGAEPDTEGLIPFTRWVTPPNVPKRFSTQMYIYFLPLGSISPTKHAAPKGTPPSSGLEEEDEIVIPNPTHDGGIEHTAARFLPPNKWIDLARQNRIILFPPQFFLMLMLSPYLSSTVTGPSSPIPSISELQTERERCLDFLNKPRTYNGAPEVSFAEACISPIVLGKGDYGEKSQDGVGGVDKFTAVLTLDRPGKEVESQGQGRRGIREWVVTTKFKGEGPRDVDVRRREEVLGKESDAVKGKL
;
A
#
# COMPACT_ATOMS: atom_id res chain seq x y z
N MET A 1 19.54 -66.77 17.47
CA MET A 1 18.10 -67.05 17.63
C MET A 1 17.31 -66.02 16.80
N LEU A 2 16.61 -66.54 15.78
CA LEU A 2 15.43 -66.01 15.05
C LEU A 2 15.45 -64.60 14.41
N LYS A 3 15.53 -64.60 13.06
CA LYS A 3 14.84 -63.70 12.11
C LYS A 3 13.40 -64.26 11.81
N PRO A 4 12.66 -63.85 10.75
CA PRO A 4 11.86 -62.62 10.52
C PRO A 4 10.43 -62.91 9.94
N SER A 5 9.62 -61.89 9.59
CA SER A 5 8.49 -61.98 8.63
C SER A 5 8.13 -60.54 8.20
N ALA A 6 8.17 -60.04 6.95
CA ALA A 6 7.76 -60.50 5.61
C ALA A 6 6.24 -60.54 5.37
N PHE A 7 5.71 -59.58 4.58
CA PHE A 7 4.76 -59.88 3.50
C PHE A 7 4.78 -58.77 2.43
N ALA A 8 4.77 -59.20 1.17
CA ALA A 8 4.85 -58.44 -0.07
C ALA A 8 3.63 -58.71 -0.96
N ARG A 9 3.35 -57.82 -1.93
CA ARG A 9 2.73 -57.99 -3.27
C ARG A 9 2.54 -56.57 -3.83
N LEU A 10 3.24 -56.06 -4.85
CA LEU A 10 3.51 -56.48 -6.24
C LEU A 10 2.26 -56.60 -7.11
N PHE A 11 2.05 -55.64 -8.02
CA PHE A 11 1.62 -55.88 -9.41
C PHE A 11 2.14 -54.75 -10.33
N LEU A 12 3.05 -55.14 -11.21
CA LEU A 12 3.46 -54.49 -12.46
C LEU A 12 2.49 -54.93 -13.56
N ILE A 13 1.92 -54.02 -14.37
CA ILE A 13 1.65 -54.24 -15.81
C ILE A 13 1.61 -52.86 -16.54
N GLU A 14 2.65 -52.59 -17.32
CA GLU A 14 2.60 -51.90 -18.64
C GLU A 14 2.86 -52.99 -19.72
N PRO A 15 2.82 -52.78 -21.06
CA PRO A 15 2.53 -51.58 -21.87
C PRO A 15 1.59 -51.83 -23.09
N LYS A 16 1.28 -50.80 -23.90
CA LYS A 16 1.44 -50.76 -25.39
C LYS A 16 0.78 -49.55 -26.07
N THR A 17 1.62 -48.72 -26.69
CA THR A 17 1.57 -48.11 -28.05
C THR A 17 0.23 -47.92 -28.80
N ALA A 18 -0.04 -46.71 -29.31
CA ALA A 18 -0.11 -46.41 -30.76
C ALA A 18 -0.55 -44.97 -31.11
N VAL A 19 0.33 -44.28 -31.84
CA VAL A 19 0.13 -43.37 -32.99
C VAL A 19 -1.31 -43.02 -33.42
N ARG A 20 -1.63 -41.72 -33.50
CA ARG A 20 -2.23 -41.12 -34.72
C ARG A 20 -2.13 -39.59 -34.76
N ARG A 21 -1.45 -39.12 -35.81
CA ARG A 21 -1.54 -37.77 -36.37
C ARG A 21 -2.97 -37.49 -36.83
N SER A 22 -3.46 -36.26 -36.66
CA SER A 22 -4.45 -35.66 -37.54
C SER A 22 -4.30 -34.15 -37.53
N SER A 23 -3.58 -33.69 -38.53
CA SER A 23 -3.59 -32.36 -39.11
C SER A 23 -4.99 -31.99 -39.60
N CYS A 24 -5.45 -30.76 -39.31
CA CYS A 24 -6.44 -30.09 -40.13
C CYS A 24 -6.03 -28.62 -40.32
N LEU A 25 -5.41 -28.36 -41.47
CA LEU A 25 -5.40 -27.05 -42.10
C LEU A 25 -6.79 -26.76 -42.64
N ALA A 26 -7.27 -25.54 -42.45
CA ALA A 26 -8.27 -24.95 -43.33
C ALA A 26 -7.96 -23.45 -43.49
N TYR A 27 -7.57 -23.12 -44.72
CA TYR A 27 -7.46 -21.79 -45.30
C TYR A 27 -8.85 -21.13 -45.46
N SER A 28 -8.93 -19.81 -45.32
CA SER A 28 -9.72 -18.88 -46.16
C SER A 28 -9.51 -17.46 -45.61
N THR A 29 -8.65 -16.64 -46.21
CA THR A 29 -8.91 -15.68 -47.31
C THR A 29 -9.72 -14.43 -46.90
N VAL A 30 -8.95 -13.35 -46.72
CA VAL A 30 -9.14 -11.94 -47.13
C VAL A 30 -10.55 -11.46 -47.51
N ALA A 31 -11.04 -10.41 -46.83
CA ALA A 31 -11.77 -9.31 -47.45
C ALA A 31 -11.57 -8.00 -46.67
N SER A 32 -10.94 -7.03 -47.35
CA SER A 32 -10.85 -5.61 -47.00
C SER A 32 -12.00 -4.86 -47.67
N LEU A 33 -12.56 -3.84 -46.99
CA LEU A 33 -13.33 -2.67 -47.44
C LEU A 33 -14.21 -2.28 -46.23
N GLY A 34 -14.45 -1.03 -45.84
CA GLY A 34 -14.27 0.28 -46.44
C GLY A 34 -15.19 1.22 -45.65
N GLN A 35 -14.67 2.39 -45.34
CA GLN A 35 -15.25 3.58 -44.70
C GLN A 35 -16.78 3.82 -44.71
N SER A 36 -17.23 4.45 -43.59
CA SER A 36 -17.94 5.75 -43.54
C SER A 36 -19.48 5.85 -43.41
N LYS A 37 -19.86 6.63 -42.37
CA LYS A 37 -20.96 7.63 -42.23
C LYS A 37 -22.36 7.21 -41.74
N HIS A 38 -22.66 7.74 -40.54
CA HIS A 38 -23.83 8.55 -40.15
C HIS A 38 -25.26 8.06 -40.50
N GLY A 39 -26.09 7.88 -39.46
CA GLY A 39 -27.55 7.89 -39.58
C GLY A 39 -28.23 7.66 -38.22
N ARG A 40 -29.08 8.61 -37.80
CA ARG A 40 -29.78 8.65 -36.50
C ARG A 40 -31.11 7.88 -36.54
N ASN A 41 -31.54 7.45 -35.35
CA ASN A 41 -32.91 7.31 -34.81
C ASN A 41 -34.03 6.72 -35.69
N LEU A 42 -34.67 5.64 -35.22
CA LEU A 42 -36.06 5.71 -34.73
C LEU A 42 -36.48 4.41 -34.00
N HIS A 43 -37.30 4.58 -32.97
CA HIS A 43 -38.03 3.52 -32.26
C HIS A 43 -39.04 2.81 -33.17
N THR A 44 -39.19 1.50 -33.01
CA THR A 44 -40.50 0.86 -33.18
C THR A 44 -40.60 -0.35 -32.27
N ARG A 45 -41.58 -0.30 -31.35
CA ARG A 45 -42.04 -1.41 -30.53
C ARG A 45 -42.89 -2.32 -31.40
N THR A 46 -42.59 -3.62 -31.41
CA THR A 46 -43.56 -4.64 -31.78
C THR A 46 -43.49 -5.75 -30.74
N ALA A 47 -44.53 -5.81 -29.91
CA ALA A 47 -44.79 -6.91 -28.99
C ALA A 47 -45.59 -7.97 -29.74
N ILE A 48 -45.11 -9.21 -29.76
CA ILE A 48 -45.91 -10.40 -30.07
C ILE A 48 -45.72 -11.36 -28.90
N ALA A 49 -46.83 -11.63 -28.21
CA ALA A 49 -46.91 -12.60 -27.13
C ALA A 49 -47.45 -13.91 -27.70
N LEU A 50 -46.73 -15.01 -27.50
CA LEU A 50 -47.27 -16.38 -27.59
C LEU A 50 -46.68 -17.23 -26.45
N ARG A 51 -47.53 -18.13 -25.97
CA ARG A 51 -47.57 -18.73 -24.62
C ARG A 51 -46.59 -19.88 -24.41
N SER A 52 -45.89 -19.84 -23.27
CA SER A 52 -45.73 -20.87 -22.23
C SER A 52 -45.87 -22.37 -22.60
N THR A 53 -44.74 -23.08 -22.57
CA THR A 53 -44.42 -24.35 -21.84
C THR A 53 -43.02 -24.79 -22.31
N GLY A 54 -42.00 -25.14 -21.54
CA GLY A 54 -41.79 -25.33 -20.11
C GLY A 54 -40.50 -26.15 -20.00
N TYR A 55 -39.34 -25.50 -19.84
CA TYR A 55 -38.06 -26.12 -19.41
C TYR A 55 -37.20 -25.02 -18.78
N GLN A 56 -36.99 -25.11 -17.47
CA GLN A 56 -36.30 -24.09 -16.70
C GLN A 56 -34.79 -24.32 -16.82
N LEU A 57 -34.19 -23.67 -17.82
CA LEU A 57 -32.75 -23.51 -17.93
C LEU A 57 -32.30 -22.56 -16.81
N LEU A 58 -31.57 -23.07 -15.83
CA LEU A 58 -30.90 -22.26 -14.79
C LEU A 58 -29.82 -21.39 -15.47
N THR A 59 -30.21 -20.19 -15.88
CA THR A 59 -29.28 -19.13 -16.26
C THR A 59 -28.59 -18.60 -15.00
N VAL A 60 -27.34 -19.03 -14.81
CA VAL A 60 -26.41 -18.37 -13.88
C VAL A 60 -26.17 -16.96 -14.42
N GLN A 61 -26.86 -15.97 -13.85
CA GLN A 61 -26.53 -14.57 -14.05
C GLN A 61 -25.16 -14.32 -13.39
N ARG A 62 -24.14 -14.27 -14.23
CA ARG A 62 -22.80 -13.84 -13.87
C ARG A 62 -22.86 -12.33 -13.63
N GLU A 63 -23.12 -11.92 -12.40
CA GLU A 63 -22.89 -10.54 -11.96
C GLU A 63 -21.38 -10.26 -12.07
N ASN A 64 -20.95 -9.70 -13.20
CA ASN A 64 -19.65 -9.06 -13.33
C ASN A 64 -19.64 -7.78 -12.49
N ARG A 65 -19.47 -7.94 -11.18
CA ARG A 65 -19.21 -6.85 -10.25
C ARG A 65 -17.72 -6.54 -10.29
N THR A 66 -17.30 -5.81 -11.32
CA THR A 66 -15.94 -5.27 -11.42
C THR A 66 -15.73 -4.31 -10.25
N GLN A 67 -14.98 -4.76 -9.24
CA GLN A 67 -14.68 -3.99 -8.04
C GLN A 67 -13.67 -2.89 -8.42
N LYS A 68 -14.15 -1.68 -8.74
CA LYS A 68 -13.28 -0.52 -9.02
C LYS A 68 -12.35 -0.25 -7.83
N ARG A 69 -11.05 -0.53 -8.00
CA ARG A 69 -9.99 -0.11 -7.08
C ARG A 69 -9.72 1.38 -7.27
N ASN A 70 -10.43 2.22 -6.53
CA ASN A 70 -10.12 3.64 -6.42
C ASN A 70 -9.02 3.84 -5.37
N MET A 71 -7.80 4.16 -5.82
CA MET A 71 -6.78 4.77 -4.97
C MET A 71 -7.21 6.17 -4.54
N SER A 72 -6.66 6.62 -3.42
CA SER A 72 -7.00 7.92 -2.83
C SER A 72 -6.36 9.05 -3.62
N THR A 73 -7.19 9.96 -4.10
CA THR A 73 -6.83 11.26 -4.67
C THR A 73 -6.72 12.31 -3.58
N PRO A 74 -6.07 13.47 -3.80
CA PRO A 74 -6.10 14.57 -2.84
C PRO A 74 -7.51 15.01 -2.43
N ALA A 75 -8.49 14.88 -3.32
CA ALA A 75 -9.90 15.16 -3.03
C ALA A 75 -10.49 14.20 -1.99
N ASP A 76 -9.98 12.97 -1.89
CA ASP A 76 -10.46 11.97 -0.93
C ASP A 76 -10.03 12.25 0.52
N HIS A 77 -9.08 13.16 0.71
CA HIS A 77 -8.53 13.54 2.00
C HIS A 77 -8.99 14.92 2.49
N LYS A 78 -9.90 15.58 1.76
CA LYS A 78 -10.52 16.83 2.23
C LYS A 78 -11.59 16.54 3.28
N PRO A 79 -11.55 17.21 4.45
CA PRO A 79 -12.64 17.16 5.42
C PRO A 79 -13.96 17.59 4.78
N LEU A 80 -15.03 16.84 5.05
CA LEU A 80 -16.37 17.17 4.57
C LEU A 80 -16.89 18.42 5.29
N LYS A 81 -17.47 19.36 4.52
CA LYS A 81 -18.13 20.55 5.06
C LYS A 81 -19.34 20.20 5.94
N ASN A 82 -19.99 19.06 5.64
CA ASN A 82 -21.04 18.42 6.43
C ASN A 82 -20.73 16.90 6.52
N PRO A 83 -20.25 16.38 7.66
CA PRO A 83 -20.01 14.95 7.81
C PRO A 83 -21.32 14.16 7.79
N PRO A 84 -21.35 12.95 7.18
CA PRO A 84 -22.54 12.09 7.20
C PRO A 84 -22.90 11.68 8.64
N LYS A 85 -24.20 11.49 8.92
CA LYS A 85 -24.70 11.11 10.26
C LYS A 85 -24.08 9.80 10.77
N THR A 86 -23.71 8.89 9.86
CA THR A 86 -22.93 7.69 10.15
C THR A 86 -21.68 7.70 9.28
N PRO A 87 -20.47 7.72 9.86
CA PRO A 87 -19.24 7.72 9.08
C PRO A 87 -19.05 6.38 8.33
N PRO A 88 -18.52 6.39 7.10
CA PRO A 88 -18.25 5.16 6.35
C PRO A 88 -17.30 4.22 7.11
N VAL A 89 -17.56 2.92 7.09
CA VAL A 89 -16.67 1.93 7.74
C VAL A 89 -15.29 1.94 7.07
N PRO A 90 -14.19 2.02 7.83
CA PRO A 90 -12.85 1.97 7.25
C PRO A 90 -12.59 0.62 6.57
N ARG A 91 -12.11 0.67 5.32
CA ARG A 91 -11.72 -0.52 4.57
C ARG A 91 -10.38 -1.04 5.10
N PRO A 92 -10.23 -2.35 5.38
CA PRO A 92 -8.95 -2.90 5.79
C PRO A 92 -7.93 -2.82 4.65
N SER A 93 -6.72 -2.38 4.96
CA SER A 93 -5.62 -2.19 4.00
C SER A 93 -4.27 -2.52 4.60
N ALA A 94 -3.27 -2.75 3.75
CA ALA A 94 -1.89 -2.96 4.14
C ALA A 94 -0.95 -2.11 3.28
N SER A 95 0.18 -1.68 3.83
CA SER A 95 1.17 -0.90 3.10
C SER A 95 2.58 -1.16 3.64
N VAL A 96 3.59 -1.03 2.78
CA VAL A 96 4.97 -1.45 3.08
C VAL A 96 5.95 -0.31 2.86
N LEU A 97 6.65 0.07 3.92
CA LEU A 97 7.89 0.84 3.85
C LEU A 97 8.99 -0.11 3.40
N LEU A 98 9.18 -0.21 2.08
CA LEU A 98 10.18 -1.09 1.49
C LEU A 98 11.54 -0.39 1.52
N ILE A 99 12.49 -1.02 2.20
CA ILE A 99 13.85 -0.52 2.41
C ILE A 99 14.81 -1.25 1.48
N SER A 100 15.54 -0.49 0.66
CA SER A 100 16.48 -1.01 -0.32
C SER A 100 17.70 -1.67 0.34
N PRO A 101 18.51 -2.42 -0.44
CA PRO A 101 19.82 -2.92 0.02
C PRO A 101 20.79 -1.81 0.47
N THR A 102 20.52 -0.55 0.13
CA THR A 102 21.30 0.64 0.54
C THR A 102 20.57 1.51 1.57
N ASN A 103 19.55 0.96 2.25
CA ASN A 103 18.74 1.60 3.29
C ASN A 103 17.87 2.79 2.84
N GLN A 104 17.64 2.94 1.54
CA GLN A 104 16.71 3.94 1.00
C GLN A 104 15.27 3.43 1.05
N ILE A 105 14.28 4.32 1.08
CA ILE A 105 12.86 3.95 1.12
C ILE A 105 12.19 4.17 -0.23
N LEU A 106 11.42 3.17 -0.68
CA LEU A 106 10.59 3.24 -1.88
C LEU A 106 9.38 4.14 -1.65
N LEU A 107 9.17 5.10 -2.54
CA LEU A 107 7.87 5.72 -2.74
C LEU A 107 7.41 5.57 -4.18
N LEU A 108 6.09 5.45 -4.33
CA LEU A 108 5.38 5.42 -5.59
C LEU A 108 4.69 6.77 -5.83
N ARG A 109 4.76 7.26 -7.06
CA ARG A 109 4.11 8.49 -7.51
C ARG A 109 3.22 8.20 -8.70
N ARG A 110 1.94 8.58 -8.64
CA ARG A 110 1.08 8.61 -9.83
C ARG A 110 1.42 9.82 -10.69
N VAL A 111 1.84 9.58 -11.93
CA VAL A 111 2.06 10.62 -12.94
C VAL A 111 0.74 10.81 -13.69
N SER A 112 -0.02 11.84 -13.30
CA SER A 112 -1.18 12.27 -14.08
C SER A 112 -0.72 13.12 -15.28
N LYS A 113 -1.37 12.98 -16.44
CA LYS A 113 -1.09 13.82 -17.64
C LYS A 113 -1.38 15.32 -17.45
N ALA A 114 -1.96 15.75 -16.33
CA ALA A 114 -2.20 17.16 -16.01
C ALA A 114 -0.95 17.78 -15.35
N SER A 115 -0.29 18.66 -16.09
CA SER A 115 1.11 19.08 -15.94
C SER A 115 1.35 20.29 -15.00
N SER A 116 0.82 20.33 -13.78
CA SER A 116 1.15 21.45 -12.85
C SER A 116 1.02 21.18 -11.33
N PHE A 117 0.75 19.96 -10.87
CA PHE A 117 0.56 19.68 -9.44
C PHE A 117 1.57 18.67 -8.90
N ALA A 118 2.07 18.89 -7.68
CA ALA A 118 2.88 17.90 -6.99
C ALA A 118 2.02 16.66 -6.70
N SER A 119 2.34 15.54 -7.33
CA SER A 119 1.64 14.28 -7.07
C SER A 119 1.92 13.77 -5.65
N ALA A 120 0.91 13.16 -5.04
CA ALA A 120 1.07 12.41 -3.80
C ALA A 120 2.07 11.26 -3.99
N HIS A 121 3.02 11.17 -3.07
CA HIS A 121 3.94 10.05 -2.97
C HIS A 121 3.50 9.16 -1.80
N VAL A 122 3.44 7.86 -2.05
CA VAL A 122 2.91 6.88 -1.11
C VAL A 122 3.81 5.65 -1.06
N PHE A 123 3.79 4.96 0.07
CA PHE A 123 4.31 3.59 0.14
C PHE A 123 3.44 2.66 -0.72
N PRO A 124 4.00 1.60 -1.32
CA PRO A 124 3.19 0.57 -1.95
C PRO A 124 2.15 0.01 -0.96
N GLY A 125 0.92 -0.19 -1.42
CA GLY A 125 -0.13 -0.69 -0.55
C GLY A 125 -1.54 -0.47 -1.06
N GLY A 126 -2.49 -1.16 -0.44
CA GLY A 126 -3.88 -1.14 -0.88
C GLY A 126 -4.82 -1.92 0.02
N ALA A 127 -6.07 -2.00 -0.40
CA ALA A 127 -7.12 -2.68 0.35
C ALA A 127 -6.99 -4.20 0.25
N LEU A 128 -7.34 -4.90 1.33
CA LEU A 128 -7.40 -6.36 1.32
C LEU A 128 -8.44 -6.84 0.30
N SER A 129 -8.12 -7.91 -0.40
CA SER A 129 -8.95 -8.57 -1.39
C SER A 129 -9.46 -9.91 -0.87
N LYS A 130 -10.78 -10.10 -0.89
CA LYS A 130 -11.41 -11.38 -0.52
C LYS A 130 -11.00 -12.53 -1.43
N THR A 131 -10.54 -12.24 -2.65
CA THR A 131 -10.15 -13.25 -3.63
C THR A 131 -8.68 -13.66 -3.54
N HIS A 132 -7.79 -12.76 -3.07
CA HIS A 132 -6.35 -13.01 -3.01
C HIS A 132 -5.81 -13.22 -1.60
N ASP A 133 -6.34 -12.50 -0.61
CA ASP A 133 -5.68 -12.32 0.67
C ASP A 133 -6.28 -13.21 1.78
N GLY A 134 -7.24 -14.08 1.43
CA GLY A 134 -7.89 -14.99 2.37
C GLY A 134 -9.05 -14.35 3.15
N LYS A 135 -9.34 -14.89 4.34
CA LYS A 135 -10.48 -14.46 5.17
C LYS A 135 -10.18 -13.10 5.79
N ILE A 136 -10.92 -12.08 5.34
CA ILE A 136 -10.92 -10.74 5.95
C ILE A 136 -11.89 -10.76 7.13
N PRO A 137 -11.47 -10.33 8.34
CA PRO A 137 -12.38 -10.20 9.48
C PRO A 137 -13.57 -9.28 9.19
N ASP A 138 -14.73 -9.61 9.75
CA ASP A 138 -15.96 -8.81 9.60
C ASP A 138 -15.86 -7.46 10.30
N VAL A 139 -16.85 -6.58 10.11
CA VAL A 139 -16.79 -5.17 10.58
C VAL A 139 -16.59 -5.07 12.09
N ASP A 140 -17.33 -5.89 12.84
CA ASP A 140 -17.35 -5.88 14.30
C ASP A 140 -16.32 -6.84 14.92
N ASP A 141 -15.59 -7.59 14.08
CA ASP A 141 -14.57 -8.52 14.53
C ASP A 141 -13.34 -7.75 15.04
N PRO A 142 -12.85 -8.00 16.26
CA PRO A 142 -11.67 -7.33 16.78
C PRO A 142 -10.42 -7.48 15.90
N GLY A 143 -10.28 -8.63 15.23
CA GLY A 143 -9.22 -8.91 14.27
C GLY A 143 -9.20 -7.98 13.06
N ARG A 144 -10.29 -7.24 12.78
CA ARG A 144 -10.35 -6.26 11.68
C ARG A 144 -9.36 -5.12 11.84
N HIS A 145 -8.92 -4.84 13.06
CA HIS A 145 -7.95 -3.78 13.30
C HIS A 145 -6.62 -4.34 13.79
N GLN A 146 -6.38 -5.64 13.67
CA GLN A 146 -5.15 -6.29 14.11
C GLN A 146 -4.34 -6.78 12.90
N ASP A 147 -3.03 -6.92 13.08
CA ASP A 147 -2.19 -7.64 12.13
C ASP A 147 -2.70 -9.08 12.00
N GLY A 148 -2.55 -9.66 10.80
CA GLY A 148 -2.96 -11.03 10.55
C GLY A 148 -2.59 -11.49 9.14
N PRO A 149 -2.78 -12.79 8.83
CA PRO A 149 -2.36 -13.39 7.57
C PRO A 149 -2.87 -12.64 6.33
N ALA A 150 -4.11 -12.16 6.35
CA ALA A 150 -4.69 -11.42 5.24
C ALA A 150 -4.03 -10.06 5.00
N TYR A 151 -3.60 -9.37 6.06
CA TYR A 151 -2.86 -8.12 5.92
C TYR A 151 -1.46 -8.35 5.34
N ARG A 152 -0.78 -9.42 5.77
CA ARG A 152 0.56 -9.75 5.29
C ARG A 152 0.56 -10.19 3.82
N LEU A 153 -0.43 -10.98 3.40
CA LEU A 153 -0.60 -11.33 1.99
C LEU A 153 -0.97 -10.11 1.13
N ALA A 154 -1.85 -9.24 1.63
CA ALA A 154 -2.18 -8.00 0.93
C ALA A 154 -0.95 -7.09 0.76
N ALA A 155 -0.09 -6.97 1.78
CA ALA A 155 1.15 -6.21 1.70
C ALA A 155 2.07 -6.72 0.59
N VAL A 156 2.29 -8.05 0.52
CA VAL A 156 3.10 -8.69 -0.53
C VAL A 156 2.47 -8.49 -1.91
N ARG A 157 1.16 -8.70 -2.03
CA ARG A 157 0.42 -8.57 -3.29
C ARG A 157 0.44 -7.14 -3.83
N GLU A 158 0.07 -6.15 -3.02
CA GLU A 158 0.02 -4.74 -3.43
C GLU A 158 1.42 -4.24 -3.79
N THR A 159 2.46 -4.62 -3.04
CA THR A 159 3.85 -4.27 -3.39
C THR A 159 4.22 -4.80 -4.77
N PHE A 160 3.87 -6.06 -5.08
CA PHE A 160 4.16 -6.64 -6.38
C PHE A 160 3.35 -5.99 -7.50
N GLU A 161 2.05 -5.78 -7.31
CA GLU A 161 1.19 -5.17 -8.33
C GLU A 161 1.65 -3.74 -8.69
N GLU A 162 1.97 -2.93 -7.68
CA GLU A 162 2.25 -1.50 -7.87
C GLU A 162 3.71 -1.21 -8.25
N SER A 163 4.66 -2.00 -7.76
CA SER A 163 6.10 -1.75 -7.95
C SER A 163 6.82 -2.81 -8.80
N GLY A 164 6.21 -3.97 -9.02
CA GLY A 164 6.87 -5.14 -9.63
C GLY A 164 7.91 -5.81 -8.74
N ILE A 165 8.18 -5.27 -7.55
CA ILE A 165 9.10 -5.87 -6.59
C ILE A 165 8.37 -6.99 -5.84
N LEU A 166 8.94 -8.18 -5.87
CA LEU A 166 8.34 -9.37 -5.29
C LEU A 166 8.92 -9.65 -3.89
N LEU A 167 8.06 -9.62 -2.87
CA LEU A 167 8.40 -9.97 -1.49
C LEU A 167 8.11 -11.46 -1.26
N ALA A 168 8.95 -12.31 -1.82
CA ALA A 168 8.81 -13.77 -1.75
C ALA A 168 10.15 -14.43 -1.50
N LYS A 169 10.12 -15.61 -0.87
CA LYS A 169 11.29 -16.47 -0.66
C LYS A 169 11.21 -17.72 -1.53
N SER A 170 12.36 -18.17 -2.02
CA SER A 170 12.49 -19.43 -2.75
C SER A 170 12.20 -20.58 -1.79
N LYS A 171 11.29 -21.50 -2.15
CA LYS A 171 11.03 -22.69 -1.33
C LYS A 171 12.25 -23.61 -1.20
N LYS A 172 13.20 -23.51 -2.13
CA LYS A 172 14.43 -24.31 -2.13
C LYS A 172 15.49 -23.74 -1.20
N THR A 173 15.68 -22.41 -1.21
CA THR A 173 16.81 -21.77 -0.51
C THR A 173 16.41 -20.98 0.73
N GLY A 174 15.13 -20.67 0.89
CA GLY A 174 14.60 -19.78 1.94
C GLY A 174 15.03 -18.32 1.80
N LYS A 175 15.76 -17.95 0.74
CA LYS A 175 16.23 -16.58 0.47
C LYS A 175 15.27 -15.85 -0.47
N LEU A 176 15.44 -14.52 -0.59
CA LEU A 176 14.67 -13.70 -1.53
C LEU A 176 14.65 -14.35 -2.92
N PHE A 177 13.45 -14.50 -3.48
CA PHE A 177 13.24 -15.18 -4.74
C PHE A 177 13.58 -14.26 -5.92
N THR A 178 14.56 -14.67 -6.72
CA THR A 178 14.99 -13.96 -7.95
C THR A 178 15.13 -14.90 -9.15
N GLU A 179 14.61 -16.13 -9.07
CA GLU A 179 14.81 -17.21 -10.06
C GLU A 179 13.83 -17.15 -11.25
N ILE A 180 13.44 -15.95 -11.70
CA ILE A 180 12.55 -15.73 -12.86
C ILE A 180 13.04 -14.56 -13.71
N SER A 181 12.73 -14.59 -15.01
CA SER A 181 13.04 -13.46 -15.91
C SER A 181 12.17 -12.24 -15.60
N ASP A 182 12.61 -11.06 -16.07
CA ASP A 182 11.83 -9.83 -15.90
C ASP A 182 10.53 -9.87 -16.71
N GLU A 183 10.53 -10.51 -17.89
CA GLU A 183 9.34 -10.71 -18.72
C GLU A 183 8.31 -11.60 -18.02
N GLU A 184 8.76 -12.73 -17.46
CA GLU A 184 7.89 -13.63 -16.69
C GLU A 184 7.33 -12.93 -15.45
N ARG A 185 8.15 -12.13 -14.76
CA ARG A 185 7.74 -11.33 -13.61
C ARG A 185 6.66 -10.33 -14.00
N GLU A 186 6.86 -9.61 -15.10
CA GLU A 186 5.92 -8.60 -15.58
C GLU A 186 4.60 -9.22 -16.09
N GLU A 187 4.66 -10.37 -16.75
CA GLU A 187 3.47 -11.13 -17.14
C GLU A 187 2.69 -11.59 -15.89
N GLY A 188 3.39 -12.15 -14.90
CA GLY A 188 2.81 -12.54 -13.62
C GLY A 188 2.18 -11.36 -12.88
N ARG A 189 2.84 -10.20 -12.86
CA ARG A 189 2.33 -8.95 -12.28
C ARG A 189 1.02 -8.54 -12.94
N LYS A 190 0.97 -8.50 -14.27
CA LYS A 190 -0.25 -8.19 -15.03
C LYS A 190 -1.37 -9.19 -14.77
N ALA A 191 -1.04 -10.48 -14.66
CA ALA A 191 -2.02 -11.53 -14.40
C ALA A 191 -2.63 -11.41 -12.99
N VAL A 192 -1.81 -11.16 -11.97
CA VAL A 192 -2.28 -10.92 -10.59
C VAL A 192 -3.11 -9.64 -10.52
N HIS A 193 -2.62 -8.55 -11.10
CA HIS A 193 -3.31 -7.27 -11.11
C HIS A 193 -4.69 -7.35 -11.81
N ALA A 194 -4.77 -8.09 -12.92
CA ALA A 194 -6.02 -8.33 -13.64
C ALA A 194 -6.95 -9.35 -12.94
N GLY A 195 -6.56 -9.92 -11.79
CA GLY A 195 -7.31 -10.94 -11.08
C GLY A 195 -7.43 -12.27 -11.83
N LYS A 196 -6.57 -12.51 -12.82
CA LYS A 196 -6.57 -13.75 -13.63
C LYS A 196 -5.95 -14.93 -12.89
N VAL A 197 -4.98 -14.66 -12.02
CA VAL A 197 -4.26 -15.65 -11.21
C VAL A 197 -4.14 -15.12 -9.78
N LYS A 198 -4.30 -15.98 -8.77
CA LYS A 198 -4.06 -15.57 -7.39
C LYS A 198 -2.56 -15.49 -7.11
N MET A 199 -2.17 -14.60 -6.21
CA MET A 199 -0.75 -14.41 -5.86
C MET A 199 -0.10 -15.70 -5.36
N GLY A 200 -0.77 -16.43 -4.46
CA GLY A 200 -0.26 -17.70 -3.95
C GLY A 200 -0.09 -18.77 -5.04
N GLU A 201 -1.00 -18.86 -6.01
CA GLU A 201 -0.93 -19.81 -7.14
C GLU A 201 0.24 -19.47 -8.08
N LEU A 202 0.46 -18.17 -8.34
CA LEU A 202 1.58 -17.71 -9.15
C LEU A 202 2.92 -18.05 -8.48
N LEU A 203 3.04 -17.80 -7.17
CA LEU A 203 4.25 -18.11 -6.42
C LEU A 203 4.51 -19.61 -6.34
N GLU A 204 3.47 -20.42 -6.14
CA GLU A 204 3.60 -21.88 -6.19
C GLU A 204 4.16 -22.35 -7.52
N LYS A 205 3.64 -21.83 -8.64
CA LYS A 205 4.14 -22.13 -9.99
C LYS A 205 5.63 -21.78 -10.15
N TRP A 206 6.08 -20.71 -9.50
CA TRP A 206 7.47 -20.27 -9.51
C TRP A 206 8.36 -21.00 -8.48
N GLY A 207 7.81 -21.90 -7.66
CA GLY A 207 8.56 -22.54 -6.58
C GLY A 207 8.94 -21.58 -5.45
N ALA A 208 8.14 -20.53 -5.27
CA ALA A 208 8.31 -19.49 -4.28
C ALA A 208 7.13 -19.47 -3.29
N GLU A 209 7.31 -18.76 -2.18
CA GLU A 209 6.24 -18.48 -1.23
C GLU A 209 6.33 -17.04 -0.71
N PRO A 210 5.21 -16.41 -0.30
CA PRO A 210 5.22 -15.06 0.26
C PRO A 210 6.16 -14.95 1.46
N ASP A 211 7.04 -13.94 1.48
CA ASP A 211 7.89 -13.67 2.63
C ASP A 211 7.15 -12.83 3.67
N THR A 212 6.13 -13.46 4.28
CA THR A 212 5.31 -12.80 5.30
C THR A 212 6.01 -12.60 6.63
N GLU A 213 7.08 -13.36 6.91
CA GLU A 213 7.89 -13.25 8.13
C GLU A 213 8.82 -12.03 8.07
N GLY A 214 9.32 -11.67 6.89
CA GLY A 214 10.10 -10.45 6.67
C GLY A 214 9.32 -9.14 6.84
N LEU A 215 7.98 -9.21 6.92
CA LEU A 215 7.14 -8.04 7.22
C LEU A 215 7.14 -7.76 8.72
N ILE A 216 7.83 -6.69 9.11
CA ILE A 216 7.90 -6.19 10.48
C ILE A 216 6.72 -5.24 10.71
N PRO A 217 5.77 -5.53 11.62
CA PRO A 217 4.67 -4.62 11.91
C PRO A 217 5.19 -3.28 12.42
N PHE A 218 4.76 -2.17 11.80
CA PHE A 218 5.22 -0.84 12.20
C PHE A 218 4.16 -0.03 12.93
N THR A 219 3.04 0.34 12.31
CA THR A 219 1.95 1.07 12.99
C THR A 219 0.64 0.79 12.27
N ARG A 220 -0.50 0.98 12.94
CA ARG A 220 -1.80 1.01 12.28
C ARG A 220 -2.34 2.43 12.18
N TRP A 221 -2.87 2.78 11.01
CA TRP A 221 -3.50 4.07 10.76
C TRP A 221 -4.96 3.90 10.36
N VAL A 222 -5.87 4.53 11.10
CA VAL A 222 -7.30 4.55 10.81
C VAL A 222 -7.69 5.95 10.34
N THR A 223 -8.18 6.04 9.11
CA THR A 223 -8.58 7.34 8.56
C THR A 223 -9.71 7.94 9.40
N PRO A 224 -9.63 9.23 9.80
CA PRO A 224 -10.65 9.87 10.63
C PRO A 224 -12.05 9.87 9.97
N PRO A 225 -13.14 10.02 10.74
CA PRO A 225 -14.51 9.87 10.24
C PRO A 225 -14.99 11.01 9.32
N ASN A 226 -14.25 12.12 9.26
CA ASN A 226 -14.62 13.32 8.51
C ASN A 226 -14.23 13.27 7.02
N VAL A 227 -13.66 12.17 6.54
CA VAL A 227 -13.33 11.98 5.12
C VAL A 227 -14.17 10.85 4.49
N PRO A 228 -14.53 10.95 3.20
CA PRO A 228 -15.45 10.01 2.55
C PRO A 228 -14.84 8.62 2.32
N LYS A 229 -13.55 8.55 1.96
CA LYS A 229 -12.84 7.28 1.80
C LYS A 229 -12.00 7.00 3.03
N ARG A 230 -12.34 5.92 3.73
CA ARG A 230 -11.68 5.55 4.98
C ARG A 230 -11.01 4.20 4.86
N PHE A 231 -9.87 4.08 5.53
CA PHE A 231 -9.02 2.92 5.56
C PHE A 231 -8.56 2.62 6.98
N SER A 232 -8.32 1.34 7.26
CA SER A 232 -7.58 0.87 8.42
C SER A 232 -6.35 0.14 7.90
N THR A 233 -5.25 0.89 7.79
CA THR A 233 -4.02 0.43 7.14
C THR A 233 -3.04 -0.10 8.17
N GLN A 234 -2.67 -1.38 8.04
CA GLN A 234 -1.48 -1.90 8.69
C GLN A 234 -0.23 -1.48 7.90
N MET A 235 0.67 -0.74 8.53
CA MET A 235 1.97 -0.40 7.96
C MET A 235 2.98 -1.47 8.38
N TYR A 236 3.82 -1.89 7.43
CA TYR A 236 4.95 -2.77 7.66
C TYR A 236 6.24 -2.11 7.22
N ILE A 237 7.34 -2.54 7.83
CA ILE A 237 8.69 -2.34 7.30
C ILE A 237 9.14 -3.66 6.70
N TYR A 238 9.81 -3.59 5.54
CA TYR A 238 10.46 -4.75 4.93
C TYR A 238 11.85 -4.34 4.44
N PHE A 239 12.88 -5.08 4.86
CA PHE A 239 14.26 -4.86 4.44
C PHE A 239 14.63 -5.82 3.30
N LEU A 240 14.92 -5.30 2.10
CA LEU A 240 15.55 -6.11 1.06
C LEU A 240 16.95 -6.55 1.51
N PRO A 241 17.42 -7.75 1.14
CA PRO A 241 18.73 -8.25 1.58
C PRO A 241 19.87 -7.30 1.21
N LEU A 242 20.77 -7.02 2.16
CA LEU A 242 21.99 -6.27 1.87
C LEU A 242 22.83 -6.98 0.80
N GLY A 243 23.56 -6.20 0.01
CA GLY A 243 24.40 -6.73 -1.07
C GLY A 243 23.64 -7.27 -2.28
N SER A 244 22.30 -7.31 -2.26
CA SER A 244 21.50 -7.57 -3.46
C SER A 244 21.47 -6.32 -4.35
N ILE A 245 21.29 -6.53 -5.67
CA ILE A 245 21.15 -5.42 -6.62
C ILE A 245 19.80 -4.74 -6.33
N SER A 246 19.81 -3.41 -6.18
CA SER A 246 18.56 -2.67 -6.03
C SER A 246 17.66 -2.95 -7.23
N PRO A 247 16.38 -3.33 -7.05
CA PRO A 247 15.46 -3.58 -8.15
C PRO A 247 15.32 -2.40 -9.11
N THR A 248 15.72 -1.20 -8.68
CA THR A 248 15.61 0.03 -9.46
C THR A 248 16.85 0.41 -10.29
N LYS A 249 17.79 -0.51 -10.54
CA LYS A 249 18.94 -0.22 -11.43
C LYS A 249 18.64 -0.29 -12.94
N HIS A 250 17.41 -0.63 -13.33
CA HIS A 250 17.00 -0.57 -14.73
C HIS A 250 16.37 0.80 -15.02
N ALA A 251 17.20 1.73 -15.53
CA ALA A 251 16.79 3.03 -16.03
C ALA A 251 15.58 2.90 -16.98
N ALA A 252 14.72 3.93 -16.97
CA ALA A 252 13.56 4.02 -17.86
C ALA A 252 13.94 3.70 -19.32
N PRO A 253 13.07 3.03 -20.09
CA PRO A 253 13.34 2.72 -21.48
C PRO A 253 13.69 3.98 -22.29
N LYS A 254 14.72 3.86 -23.16
CA LYS A 254 15.16 4.93 -24.07
C LYS A 254 13.96 5.52 -24.82
N GLY A 255 13.68 6.81 -24.64
CA GLY A 255 12.65 7.54 -25.39
C GLY A 255 11.67 8.39 -24.58
N THR A 256 11.81 8.49 -23.26
CA THR A 256 10.95 9.39 -22.45
C THR A 256 11.45 10.84 -22.58
N PRO A 257 10.62 11.80 -23.03
CA PRO A 257 11.02 13.21 -23.10
C PRO A 257 11.22 13.78 -21.68
N PRO A 258 12.17 14.72 -21.48
CA PRO A 258 12.41 15.31 -20.17
C PRO A 258 11.20 16.12 -19.71
N SER A 259 10.57 15.73 -18.59
CA SER A 259 9.62 16.59 -17.90
C SER A 259 10.40 17.54 -16.99
N SER A 260 10.50 18.80 -17.43
CA SER A 260 10.85 20.01 -16.66
C SER A 260 11.26 19.83 -15.18
N GLY A 261 12.54 20.01 -14.88
CA GLY A 261 13.01 20.65 -13.64
C GLY A 261 13.26 19.77 -12.41
N LEU A 262 13.22 18.44 -12.51
CA LEU A 262 13.79 17.57 -11.48
C LEU A 262 15.18 17.14 -11.96
N GLU A 263 16.22 17.48 -11.19
CA GLU A 263 17.58 16.99 -11.43
C GLU A 263 17.54 15.46 -11.66
N GLU A 264 18.13 15.04 -12.77
CA GLU A 264 18.11 13.68 -13.28
C GLU A 264 18.78 12.73 -12.29
N GLU A 265 17.95 11.97 -11.58
CA GLU A 265 18.37 10.80 -10.80
C GLU A 265 17.29 9.74 -10.97
N ASP A 266 17.60 8.75 -11.82
CA ASP A 266 16.93 7.47 -12.09
C ASP A 266 15.48 7.31 -11.54
N GLU A 267 14.50 7.93 -12.20
CA GLU A 267 13.08 7.65 -11.98
C GLU A 267 12.68 6.43 -12.83
N ILE A 268 12.32 5.30 -12.20
CA ILE A 268 11.73 4.17 -12.94
C ILE A 268 10.25 4.46 -13.14
N VAL A 269 9.85 4.58 -14.39
CA VAL A 269 8.45 4.73 -14.78
C VAL A 269 7.85 3.35 -15.02
N ILE A 270 6.97 2.91 -14.12
CA ILE A 270 6.19 1.67 -14.24
C ILE A 270 4.86 2.01 -14.93
N PRO A 271 4.61 1.56 -16.16
CA PRO A 271 3.31 1.73 -16.81
C PRO A 271 2.28 0.83 -16.14
N ASN A 272 1.18 1.43 -15.65
CA ASN A 272 -0.01 0.70 -15.21
C ASN A 272 -1.16 0.93 -16.21
N PRO A 273 -1.79 -0.12 -16.77
CA PRO A 273 -3.04 0.02 -17.50
C PRO A 273 -4.15 0.42 -16.52
N THR A 274 -4.86 1.53 -16.74
CA THR A 274 -6.04 1.83 -15.94
C THR A 274 -7.30 1.17 -16.52
N HIS A 275 -8.24 0.86 -15.64
CA HIS A 275 -9.54 0.24 -15.94
C HIS A 275 -10.51 1.09 -16.78
N ASP A 276 -10.12 2.31 -17.15
CA ASP A 276 -10.92 3.33 -17.82
C ASP A 276 -10.31 3.78 -19.16
N GLY A 277 -9.43 2.98 -19.74
CA GLY A 277 -8.87 3.25 -21.07
C GLY A 277 -7.80 4.34 -21.09
N GLY A 278 -7.28 4.72 -19.91
CA GLY A 278 -6.08 5.52 -19.75
C GLY A 278 -4.84 4.67 -19.46
N ILE A 279 -3.65 5.20 -19.73
CA ILE A 279 -2.39 4.68 -19.19
C ILE A 279 -1.99 5.65 -18.09
N GLU A 280 -2.02 5.23 -16.83
CA GLU A 280 -1.41 5.96 -15.72
C GLU A 280 0.02 5.44 -15.53
N HIS A 281 0.99 6.35 -15.58
CA HIS A 281 2.38 6.00 -15.29
C HIS A 281 2.59 6.13 -13.78
N THR A 282 3.02 5.05 -13.11
CA THR A 282 3.44 5.10 -11.70
C THR A 282 4.96 5.12 -11.67
N ALA A 283 5.54 6.21 -11.20
CA ALA A 283 6.97 6.28 -10.99
C ALA A 283 7.33 5.67 -9.63
N ALA A 284 8.33 4.79 -9.61
CA ALA A 284 8.85 4.14 -8.43
C ALA A 284 10.28 4.61 -8.20
N ARG A 285 10.58 5.14 -7.02
CA ARG A 285 11.92 5.65 -6.69
C ARG A 285 12.31 5.29 -5.27
N PHE A 286 13.55 4.86 -5.08
CA PHE A 286 14.19 4.77 -3.78
C PHE A 286 14.98 6.05 -3.52
N LEU A 287 14.78 6.66 -2.35
CA LEU A 287 15.63 7.76 -1.87
C LEU A 287 15.92 7.59 -0.38
N PRO A 288 17.02 8.17 0.14
CA PRO A 288 17.23 8.30 1.57
C PRO A 288 16.01 9.00 2.21
N PRO A 289 15.55 8.58 3.41
CA PRO A 289 14.39 9.18 4.05
C PRO A 289 14.48 10.70 4.23
N ASN A 290 15.66 11.21 4.59
CA ASN A 290 15.88 12.66 4.73
C ASN A 290 15.63 13.42 3.41
N LYS A 291 15.96 12.83 2.27
CA LYS A 291 15.68 13.43 0.96
C LYS A 291 14.19 13.49 0.66
N TRP A 292 13.43 12.45 1.00
CA TRP A 292 11.96 12.50 0.88
C TRP A 292 11.36 13.61 1.74
N ILE A 293 11.85 13.77 2.97
CA ILE A 293 11.42 14.82 3.89
C ILE A 293 11.77 16.21 3.36
N ASP A 294 12.99 16.40 2.85
CA ASP A 294 13.43 17.66 2.24
C ASP A 294 12.56 18.04 1.04
N LEU A 295 12.29 17.10 0.14
CA LEU A 295 11.42 17.32 -1.01
C LEU A 295 9.99 17.72 -0.58
N ALA A 296 9.46 17.12 0.49
CA ALA A 296 8.15 17.45 1.02
C ALA A 296 8.14 18.84 1.69
N ARG A 297 9.17 19.18 2.48
CA ARG A 297 9.34 20.50 3.11
C ARG A 297 9.52 21.63 2.10
N GLN A 298 10.19 21.35 0.98
CA GLN A 298 10.30 22.25 -0.17
C GLN A 298 9.01 22.31 -1.01
N ASN A 299 7.95 21.61 -0.60
CA ASN A 299 6.68 21.49 -1.32
C ASN A 299 6.80 20.93 -2.76
N ARG A 300 7.92 20.25 -3.08
CA ARG A 300 8.17 19.61 -4.39
C ARG A 300 7.36 18.32 -4.56
N ILE A 301 7.05 17.66 -3.45
CA ILE A 301 6.18 16.47 -3.41
C ILE A 301 5.10 16.64 -2.33
N ILE A 302 4.09 15.77 -2.36
CA ILE A 302 3.09 15.66 -1.29
C ILE A 302 3.33 14.35 -0.53
N LEU A 303 3.54 14.46 0.78
CA LEU A 303 3.47 13.34 1.71
C LEU A 303 2.31 13.60 2.66
N PHE A 304 1.38 12.63 2.77
CA PHE A 304 0.33 12.71 3.78
C PHE A 304 0.90 12.48 5.19
N PRO A 305 0.20 12.91 6.25
CA PRO A 305 0.68 12.79 7.63
C PRO A 305 1.24 11.41 8.02
N PRO A 306 0.61 10.26 7.66
CA PRO A 306 1.19 8.96 7.96
C PRO A 306 2.55 8.75 7.28
N GLN A 307 2.64 9.06 5.98
CA GLN A 307 3.86 8.89 5.18
C GLN A 307 4.99 9.76 5.73
N PHE A 308 4.72 11.03 5.99
CA PHE A 308 5.72 11.97 6.52
C PHE A 308 6.18 11.55 7.92
N PHE A 309 5.24 11.23 8.82
CA PHE A 309 5.55 10.82 10.19
C PHE A 309 6.44 9.57 10.21
N LEU A 310 6.02 8.52 9.50
CA LEU A 310 6.74 7.25 9.48
C LEU A 310 8.11 7.38 8.82
N MET A 311 8.23 8.17 7.74
CA MET A 311 9.50 8.50 7.11
C MET A 311 10.45 9.21 8.09
N LEU A 312 9.95 10.22 8.82
CA LEU A 312 10.75 10.98 9.78
C LEU A 312 11.20 10.14 10.97
N MET A 313 10.37 9.22 11.48
CA MET A 313 10.77 8.34 12.58
C MET A 313 11.95 7.42 12.20
N LEU A 314 12.07 7.04 10.92
CA LEU A 314 13.14 6.15 10.43
C LEU A 314 14.36 6.91 9.92
N SER A 315 14.23 8.20 9.59
CA SER A 315 15.29 8.98 8.93
C SER A 315 16.60 9.15 9.73
N PRO A 316 16.61 9.13 11.08
CA PRO A 316 17.86 9.12 11.84
C PRO A 316 18.67 7.84 11.70
N TYR A 317 18.03 6.73 11.28
CA TYR A 317 18.62 5.40 11.31
C TYR A 317 19.01 4.86 9.93
N LEU A 318 18.37 5.34 8.86
CA LEU A 318 18.49 4.76 7.52
C LEU A 318 19.11 5.74 6.53
N SER A 319 20.23 5.35 5.91
CA SER A 319 20.97 6.18 4.94
C SER A 319 21.28 7.58 5.47
N SER A 320 21.57 7.69 6.76
CA SER A 320 21.73 8.98 7.45
C SER A 320 22.94 9.78 6.94
N THR A 321 23.93 9.08 6.40
CA THR A 321 25.18 9.64 5.85
C THR A 321 25.08 9.98 4.35
N VAL A 322 24.02 9.56 3.66
CA VAL A 322 23.82 9.80 2.23
C VAL A 322 23.13 11.16 2.05
N THR A 323 23.93 12.19 1.77
CA THR A 323 23.50 13.58 1.64
C THR A 323 23.38 14.07 0.20
N GLY A 324 23.80 13.27 -0.79
CA GLY A 324 23.65 13.58 -2.21
C GLY A 324 24.12 12.43 -3.12
N PRO A 325 24.00 12.59 -4.45
CA PRO A 325 24.39 11.55 -5.43
C PRO A 325 25.89 11.22 -5.41
N SER A 326 26.74 12.14 -4.93
CA SER A 326 28.18 11.94 -4.78
C SER A 326 28.58 11.37 -3.41
N SER A 327 27.62 11.13 -2.51
CA SER A 327 27.93 10.51 -1.22
C SER A 327 28.51 9.11 -1.42
N PRO A 328 29.55 8.72 -0.67
CA PRO A 328 30.09 7.37 -0.74
C PRO A 328 29.01 6.38 -0.34
N ILE A 329 28.93 5.26 -1.07
CA ILE A 329 28.04 4.15 -0.72
C ILE A 329 28.61 3.50 0.55
N PRO A 330 27.86 3.45 1.66
CA PRO A 330 28.34 2.81 2.88
C PRO A 330 28.62 1.33 2.65
N SER A 331 29.59 0.78 3.38
CA SER A 331 29.88 -0.65 3.36
C SER A 331 28.69 -1.47 3.85
N ILE A 332 28.64 -2.75 3.48
CA ILE A 332 27.58 -3.67 3.95
C ILE A 332 27.52 -3.71 5.49
N SER A 333 28.66 -3.65 6.17
CA SER A 333 28.72 -3.64 7.64
C SER A 333 28.13 -2.36 8.25
N GLU A 334 28.35 -1.21 7.64
CA GLU A 334 27.76 0.06 8.08
C GLU A 334 26.24 0.06 7.84
N LEU A 335 25.79 -0.41 6.68
CA LEU A 335 24.37 -0.57 6.36
C LEU A 335 23.67 -1.54 7.30
N GLN A 336 24.35 -2.61 7.71
CA GLN A 336 23.84 -3.56 8.70
C GLN A 336 23.69 -2.91 10.08
N THR A 337 24.70 -2.17 10.53
CA THR A 337 24.67 -1.41 11.80
C THR A 337 23.53 -0.39 11.82
N GLU A 338 23.25 0.27 10.68
CA GLU A 338 22.08 1.14 10.52
C GLU A 338 20.75 0.41 10.74
N ARG A 339 20.58 -0.78 10.14
CA ARG A 339 19.37 -1.61 10.30
C ARG A 339 19.20 -2.09 11.74
N GLU A 340 20.27 -2.51 12.39
CA GLU A 340 20.25 -2.95 13.79
C GLU A 340 19.80 -1.81 14.72
N ARG A 341 20.38 -0.61 14.57
CA ARG A 341 19.96 0.56 15.35
C ARG A 341 18.50 0.95 15.07
N CYS A 342 18.03 0.81 13.84
CA CYS A 342 16.63 1.04 13.46
C CYS A 342 15.70 0.05 14.19
N LEU A 343 16.02 -1.24 14.17
CA LEU A 343 15.26 -2.29 14.84
C LEU A 343 15.27 -2.11 16.36
N ASP A 344 16.43 -1.77 16.94
CA ASP A 344 16.55 -1.46 18.36
C ASP A 344 15.65 -0.29 18.75
N PHE A 345 15.61 0.78 17.95
CA PHE A 345 14.70 1.90 18.18
C PHE A 345 13.23 1.49 18.15
N LEU A 346 12.84 0.66 17.19
CA LEU A 346 11.44 0.19 17.04
C LEU A 346 11.00 -0.70 18.20
N ASN A 347 11.92 -1.51 18.74
CA ASN A 347 11.64 -2.46 19.81
C ASN A 347 11.85 -1.87 21.21
N LYS A 348 12.55 -0.74 21.34
CA LYS A 348 12.84 -0.11 22.62
C LYS A 348 11.53 0.27 23.34
N PRO A 349 11.34 -0.13 24.62
CA PRO A 349 10.21 0.34 25.42
C PRO A 349 10.17 1.86 25.46
N ARG A 350 8.98 2.41 25.23
CA ARG A 350 8.77 3.86 25.12
C ARG A 350 8.07 4.37 26.36
N THR A 351 8.38 5.61 26.72
CA THR A 351 7.75 6.31 27.84
C THR A 351 7.46 7.75 27.44
N TYR A 352 6.33 8.29 27.90
CA TYR A 352 5.97 9.69 27.73
C TYR A 352 5.45 10.23 29.07
N ASN A 353 6.03 11.34 29.55
CA ASN A 353 5.75 11.93 30.86
C ASN A 353 5.81 10.91 32.02
N GLY A 354 6.82 10.04 32.01
CA GLY A 354 7.02 9.01 33.04
C GLY A 354 6.05 7.82 32.96
N ALA A 355 5.07 7.83 32.06
CA ALA A 355 4.15 6.71 31.85
C ALA A 355 4.62 5.83 30.68
N PRO A 356 4.42 4.49 30.75
CA PRO A 356 4.65 3.60 29.62
C PRO A 356 3.83 4.02 28.40
N GLU A 357 4.44 3.96 27.23
CA GLU A 357 3.83 4.20 25.93
C GLU A 357 3.73 2.88 25.16
N VAL A 358 2.75 2.79 24.26
CA VAL A 358 2.66 1.66 23.33
C VAL A 358 3.88 1.59 22.43
N SER A 359 4.29 0.36 22.09
CA SER A 359 5.29 0.14 21.04
C SER A 359 4.77 0.70 19.71
N PHE A 360 5.66 0.97 18.76
CA PHE A 360 5.20 1.36 17.42
C PHE A 360 4.28 0.29 16.82
N ALA A 361 4.72 -0.97 16.84
CA ALA A 361 4.00 -2.11 16.23
C ALA A 361 2.54 -2.24 16.71
N GLU A 362 2.30 -1.94 17.98
CA GLU A 362 0.96 -2.02 18.59
C GLU A 362 0.14 -0.74 18.43
N ALA A 363 0.80 0.39 18.16
CA ALA A 363 0.17 1.69 18.04
C ALA A 363 -0.90 1.69 16.95
N CYS A 364 -2.08 2.15 17.33
CA CYS A 364 -3.18 2.41 16.40
C CYS A 364 -3.51 3.89 16.46
N ILE A 365 -3.46 4.55 15.31
CA ILE A 365 -3.48 6.01 15.21
C ILE A 365 -4.64 6.42 14.29
N SER A 366 -5.58 7.19 14.82
CA SER A 366 -6.57 7.94 14.05
C SER A 366 -6.41 9.42 14.36
N PRO A 367 -5.78 10.20 13.47
CA PRO A 367 -5.44 11.57 13.80
C PRO A 367 -6.66 12.44 14.13
N ILE A 368 -6.58 13.21 15.21
CA ILE A 368 -7.60 14.18 15.59
C ILE A 368 -7.03 15.58 15.45
N VAL A 369 -7.68 16.42 14.65
CA VAL A 369 -7.31 17.83 14.50
C VAL A 369 -7.75 18.61 15.74
N LEU A 370 -6.84 19.36 16.35
CA LEU A 370 -7.09 20.27 17.47
C LEU A 370 -7.19 21.74 17.03
N GLY A 371 -7.93 22.54 17.80
CA GLY A 371 -7.91 24.01 17.77
C GLY A 371 -8.91 24.72 16.83
N LYS A 372 -9.09 26.03 17.03
CA LYS A 372 -9.95 26.91 16.20
C LYS A 372 -9.24 27.36 14.93
N GLY A 373 -9.92 27.22 13.80
CA GLY A 373 -9.46 27.56 12.45
C GLY A 373 -10.40 26.94 11.42
N ASP A 374 -9.98 26.83 10.16
CA ASP A 374 -10.78 26.14 9.13
C ASP A 374 -10.94 24.62 9.38
N TYR A 375 -10.19 24.08 10.36
CA TYR A 375 -9.97 22.64 10.50
C TYR A 375 -10.34 22.03 11.87
N GLY A 376 -10.71 22.80 12.90
CA GLY A 376 -11.08 22.24 14.21
C GLY A 376 -12.27 22.94 14.90
N GLU A 377 -12.58 22.54 16.15
CA GLU A 377 -13.81 22.96 16.82
C GLU A 377 -13.82 24.46 17.15
N LYS A 378 -14.93 25.13 16.81
CA LYS A 378 -15.09 26.59 17.00
C LYS A 378 -14.97 27.05 18.47
N SER A 379 -15.16 26.13 19.42
CA SER A 379 -15.13 26.35 20.86
C SER A 379 -13.73 26.27 21.49
N GLN A 380 -12.70 25.82 20.77
CA GLN A 380 -11.35 25.64 21.31
C GLN A 380 -10.40 26.76 20.85
N ASP A 381 -10.25 27.84 21.62
CA ASP A 381 -9.36 28.95 21.25
C ASP A 381 -7.88 28.50 21.13
N GLY A 382 -7.27 28.82 19.98
CA GLY A 382 -5.82 28.81 19.73
C GLY A 382 -5.03 27.68 20.40
N VAL A 383 -5.17 26.45 19.93
CA VAL A 383 -4.42 25.34 20.52
C VAL A 383 -3.00 25.31 19.98
N GLY A 384 -2.05 25.58 20.88
CA GLY A 384 -0.65 25.19 20.73
C GLY A 384 0.26 26.13 19.93
N GLY A 385 -0.02 27.44 19.94
CA GLY A 385 0.91 28.45 19.44
C GLY A 385 1.14 28.45 17.91
N VAL A 386 0.32 27.74 17.13
CA VAL A 386 0.37 27.75 15.67
C VAL A 386 -0.63 28.71 15.05
N ASP A 387 -0.39 29.15 13.80
CA ASP A 387 -1.31 30.04 13.09
C ASP A 387 -2.66 29.35 12.78
N LYS A 388 -3.71 30.14 12.57
CA LYS A 388 -5.09 29.65 12.32
C LYS A 388 -5.26 28.79 11.05
N PHE A 389 -4.26 28.78 10.17
CA PHE A 389 -4.26 28.01 8.92
C PHE A 389 -3.50 26.69 9.05
N THR A 390 -2.90 26.44 10.21
CA THR A 390 -2.12 25.24 10.51
C THR A 390 -2.97 24.30 11.37
N ALA A 391 -3.29 23.14 10.82
CA ALA A 391 -3.92 22.07 11.57
C ALA A 391 -2.89 21.39 12.48
N VAL A 392 -3.26 21.14 13.74
CA VAL A 392 -2.48 20.32 14.68
C VAL A 392 -3.17 18.97 14.84
N LEU A 393 -2.54 17.90 14.40
CA LEU A 393 -3.06 16.54 14.44
C LEU A 393 -2.43 15.79 15.62
N THR A 394 -3.24 15.45 16.60
CA THR A 394 -2.86 14.52 17.65
C THR A 394 -2.86 13.09 17.16
N LEU A 395 -1.98 12.26 17.72
CA LEU A 395 -1.78 10.88 17.30
C LEU A 395 -2.12 9.87 18.41
N ASP A 396 -2.67 10.29 19.54
CA ASP A 396 -2.83 9.45 20.74
C ASP A 396 -4.07 8.54 20.74
N ARG A 397 -5.02 8.75 19.83
CA ARG A 397 -6.29 8.01 19.78
C ARG A 397 -6.29 6.98 18.63
N PRO A 398 -6.88 5.80 18.81
CA PRO A 398 -6.90 4.75 17.79
C PRO A 398 -8.10 4.83 16.81
N GLY A 399 -9.03 5.75 17.04
CA GLY A 399 -10.26 5.91 16.27
C GLY A 399 -11.45 5.18 16.92
N LYS A 400 -12.67 5.66 16.65
CA LYS A 400 -13.89 5.19 17.33
C LYS A 400 -14.16 3.70 17.14
N GLU A 401 -13.85 3.17 15.96
CA GLU A 401 -14.04 1.75 15.64
C GLU A 401 -13.18 0.87 16.55
N VAL A 402 -11.91 1.26 16.75
CA VAL A 402 -10.97 0.50 17.57
C VAL A 402 -11.25 0.71 19.06
N GLU A 403 -11.64 1.92 19.47
CA GLU A 403 -12.06 2.21 20.85
C GLU A 403 -13.27 1.35 21.26
N SER A 404 -14.25 1.21 20.37
CA SER A 404 -15.48 0.45 20.63
C SER A 404 -15.26 -1.04 20.91
N GLN A 405 -14.12 -1.59 20.48
CA GLN A 405 -13.73 -2.98 20.73
C GLN A 405 -13.28 -3.23 22.19
N GLY A 406 -13.04 -2.18 22.98
CA GLY A 406 -12.72 -2.31 24.41
C GLY A 406 -11.35 -2.92 24.72
N GLN A 407 -10.44 -3.02 23.74
CA GLN A 407 -9.15 -3.70 23.89
C GLN A 407 -8.02 -2.79 24.43
N GLY A 408 -8.33 -1.57 24.87
CA GLY A 408 -7.35 -0.65 25.43
C GLY A 408 -6.25 -0.20 24.47
N ARG A 409 -6.43 -0.37 23.16
CA ARG A 409 -5.47 0.08 22.14
C ARG A 409 -5.36 1.60 22.15
N ARG A 410 -4.15 2.10 21.90
CA ARG A 410 -3.84 3.54 21.93
C ARG A 410 -2.93 3.91 20.77
N GLY A 411 -2.89 5.20 20.46
CA GLY A 411 -1.92 5.78 19.54
C GLY A 411 -0.67 6.23 20.28
N ILE A 412 0.03 7.21 19.72
CA ILE A 412 1.29 7.74 20.25
C ILE A 412 1.06 9.15 20.80
N ARG A 413 1.35 9.38 22.09
CA ARG A 413 1.16 10.70 22.73
C ARG A 413 2.32 11.65 22.48
N GLU A 414 3.53 11.12 22.35
CA GLU A 414 4.76 11.90 22.28
C GLU A 414 4.80 12.97 21.17
N TRP A 415 4.06 12.76 20.08
CA TRP A 415 4.15 13.57 18.87
C TRP A 415 2.80 14.12 18.42
N VAL A 416 2.86 15.28 17.76
CA VAL A 416 1.78 15.82 16.94
C VAL A 416 2.29 16.04 15.52
N VAL A 417 1.39 16.02 14.54
CA VAL A 417 1.70 16.43 13.16
C VAL A 417 1.07 17.78 12.90
N THR A 418 1.84 18.74 12.37
CA THR A 418 1.31 20.02 11.91
C THR A 418 1.24 20.04 10.40
N THR A 419 0.18 20.61 9.81
CA THR A 419 0.09 20.77 8.34
C THR A 419 -0.88 21.86 7.93
N LYS A 420 -0.65 22.47 6.77
CA LYS A 420 -1.59 23.35 6.08
C LYS A 420 -2.28 22.56 4.97
N PHE A 421 -3.57 22.27 5.10
CA PHE A 421 -4.32 21.61 4.04
C PHE A 421 -4.61 22.62 2.90
N LYS A 422 -4.23 22.26 1.67
CA LYS A 422 -4.54 23.02 0.45
C LYS A 422 -5.40 22.19 -0.50
N GLY A 423 -5.80 22.81 -1.61
CA GLY A 423 -6.66 22.18 -2.60
C GLY A 423 -6.10 20.85 -3.13
N GLU A 424 -4.79 20.82 -3.32
CA GLU A 424 -4.01 19.71 -3.86
C GLU A 424 -3.51 18.71 -2.81
N GLY A 425 -3.67 18.97 -1.52
CA GLY A 425 -3.21 18.09 -0.43
C GLY A 425 -2.55 18.83 0.74
N PRO A 426 -1.99 18.09 1.70
CA PRO A 426 -1.26 18.67 2.83
C PRO A 426 0.05 19.30 2.39
N ARG A 427 0.33 20.50 2.91
CA ARG A 427 1.57 21.26 2.74
C ARG A 427 2.16 21.59 4.09
N ASP A 428 3.44 21.94 4.09
CA ASP A 428 4.18 22.34 5.29
C ASP A 428 3.97 21.33 6.42
N VAL A 429 4.02 20.04 6.06
CA VAL A 429 3.86 18.92 7.00
C VAL A 429 5.10 18.85 7.87
N ASP A 430 4.92 18.77 9.18
CA ASP A 430 6.02 18.57 10.11
C ASP A 430 5.56 17.75 11.31
N VAL A 431 6.51 17.13 12.01
CA VAL A 431 6.24 16.37 13.24
C VAL A 431 6.93 17.07 14.40
N ARG A 432 6.19 17.36 15.46
CA ARG A 432 6.68 18.13 16.60
C ARG A 432 6.39 17.40 17.90
N ARG A 433 7.19 17.66 18.93
CA ARG A 433 6.91 17.13 20.28
C ARG A 433 5.57 17.71 20.73
N ARG A 434 4.73 16.85 21.32
CA ARG A 434 3.41 17.28 21.80
C ARG A 434 3.51 18.46 22.77
N GLU A 435 4.46 18.43 23.68
CA GLU A 435 4.64 19.44 24.74
C GLU A 435 5.14 20.80 24.23
N GLU A 436 5.90 20.82 23.12
CA GLU A 436 6.36 22.06 22.49
C GLU A 436 5.21 22.80 21.79
N VAL A 437 4.22 22.04 21.33
CA VAL A 437 3.04 22.61 20.66
C VAL A 437 1.96 22.87 21.69
N LEU A 438 1.48 21.85 22.39
CA LEU A 438 0.32 21.94 23.28
C LEU A 438 0.62 22.45 24.70
N GLY A 439 1.89 22.66 25.05
CA GLY A 439 2.33 22.89 26.43
C GLY A 439 2.45 21.59 27.24
N LYS A 440 3.07 21.68 28.42
CA LYS A 440 3.15 20.55 29.36
C LYS A 440 1.78 20.31 30.00
N GLU A 441 1.37 19.06 30.12
CA GLU A 441 0.19 18.66 30.90
C GLU A 441 0.46 18.85 32.41
N SER A 442 0.49 20.10 32.88
CA SER A 442 0.54 20.42 34.31
C SER A 442 -0.09 21.80 34.54
N ASP A 443 -1.39 21.79 34.86
CA ASP A 443 -2.09 22.74 35.77
C ASP A 443 -3.63 22.52 35.84
N ALA A 444 -4.18 21.48 35.22
CA ALA A 444 -5.63 21.22 35.25
C ALA A 444 -6.14 20.34 36.42
N VAL A 445 -5.29 19.94 37.39
CA VAL A 445 -5.70 19.09 38.54
C VAL A 445 -5.51 19.77 39.91
N LYS A 446 -5.13 21.05 39.96
CA LYS A 446 -5.14 21.84 41.21
C LYS A 446 -6.17 22.97 41.12
N GLY A 447 -7.44 22.61 41.21
CA GLY A 447 -8.51 23.61 41.17
C GLY A 447 -9.92 23.07 41.37
N LYS A 448 -10.09 21.99 42.14
CA LYS A 448 -11.36 21.61 42.76
C LYS A 448 -11.06 20.90 44.07
N LEU A 449 -10.86 21.69 45.12
CA LEU A 449 -11.18 21.34 46.50
C LEU A 449 -12.11 22.42 47.02
#